data_AF-A0ABD0ZEG1-F1
#
_entry.id   AF-A0ABD0ZEG1-F1
#
_cell.length_a   1.000
_cell.length_b   1.000
_cell.length_c   1.000
_cell.angle_alpha   90.00
_cell.angle_beta   90.00
_cell.angle_gamma   90.00
#
_symmetry.space_group_name_H-M   'P 1'
#
loop_
_entity.id
_entity.type
_entity.pdbx_description
1 polymer ?
#
loop_
_entity_poly.entity_id
_entity_poly.type
_entity_poly.pdbx_seq_one_letter_code
_entity_poly.pdbx_strand_id
1 'polypeptide(L)'
;MAAKATEKTNKRDFLNHLETYLSKRDGVDKLLKISRYATKIIIASSLIPETTGSLIPRLKSFESSVGVSRKAFRLGKFVQDINALRASRWESNHELVLLLIAYGGEGFYYFVEQFIWLTKSGLIDAKHSKLLQRISAWAELIGYVGSVSLKIRDLRKLKDEENCVASTIEISVSRGMAYEEEDEKMKKIKEKKTLKGLSIFQDLADGLMTIADIRDGKGMLSAPNVISSAGLFSAIVSTHKNWISC
;
A
#
# COMPACT_ATOMS: atom_id res chain seq x y z
N MET A 1 -9.62 -53.95 14.74
CA MET A 1 -8.96 -53.19 13.65
C MET A 1 -9.06 -51.72 13.99
N ALA A 2 -7.98 -51.13 14.50
CA ALA A 2 -7.93 -49.73 14.88
C ALA A 2 -7.82 -48.86 13.63
N ALA A 3 -8.78 -47.94 13.46
CA ALA A 3 -8.73 -46.93 12.42
C ALA A 3 -7.54 -45.99 12.70
N LYS A 4 -6.60 -45.99 11.75
CA LYS A 4 -5.41 -45.15 11.73
C LYS A 4 -5.88 -43.69 11.63
N ALA A 5 -5.73 -42.95 12.73
CA ALA A 5 -5.93 -41.51 12.74
C ALA A 5 -5.01 -40.89 11.68
N THR A 6 -5.60 -40.29 10.66
CA THR A 6 -4.88 -39.46 9.70
C THR A 6 -4.36 -38.23 10.44
N GLU A 7 -3.08 -38.22 10.77
CA GLU A 7 -2.31 -37.01 11.05
C GLU A 7 -2.46 -36.05 9.86
N LYS A 8 -3.44 -35.14 9.95
CA LYS A 8 -3.39 -33.87 9.21
C LYS A 8 -2.25 -33.07 9.84
N THR A 9 -1.04 -33.34 9.37
CA THR A 9 0.10 -32.45 9.59
C THR A 9 -0.35 -31.07 9.14
N ASN A 10 -0.44 -30.15 10.09
CA ASN A 10 -0.74 -28.74 9.90
C ASN A 10 0.42 -28.11 9.14
N LYS A 11 0.55 -28.47 7.85
CA LYS A 11 1.56 -27.97 6.93
C LYS A 11 1.09 -26.58 6.49
N ARG A 12 1.20 -25.68 7.45
CA ARG A 12 1.14 -24.23 7.33
C ARG A 12 1.62 -23.84 5.93
N ASP A 13 0.68 -23.36 5.11
CA ASP A 13 0.86 -23.08 3.69
C ASP A 13 2.09 -22.20 3.46
N PHE A 14 2.99 -22.66 2.57
CA PHE A 14 4.27 -22.02 2.30
C PHE A 14 4.10 -20.55 1.92
N LEU A 15 3.09 -20.22 1.10
CA LEU A 15 2.89 -18.84 0.66
C LEU A 15 2.47 -17.94 1.81
N ASN A 16 1.65 -18.44 2.74
CA ASN A 16 1.27 -17.68 3.95
C ASN A 16 2.48 -17.48 4.88
N HIS A 17 3.39 -18.45 4.94
CA HIS A 17 4.65 -18.34 5.71
C HIS A 17 5.58 -17.30 5.12
N LEU A 18 5.74 -17.37 3.79
CA LEU A 18 6.55 -16.44 3.06
C LEU A 18 6.01 -15.02 3.20
N GLU A 19 4.71 -14.80 3.04
CA GLU A 19 4.08 -13.51 3.31
C GLU A 19 4.37 -13.00 4.72
N THR A 20 4.17 -13.83 5.75
CA THR A 20 4.42 -13.45 7.16
C THR A 20 5.90 -13.13 7.39
N TYR A 21 6.81 -13.83 6.72
CA TYR A 21 8.24 -13.55 6.80
C TYR A 21 8.58 -12.22 6.12
N LEU A 22 8.04 -11.99 4.92
CA LEU A 22 8.31 -10.80 4.12
C LEU A 22 7.65 -9.53 4.67
N SER A 23 6.58 -9.63 5.46
CA SER A 23 5.92 -8.46 6.06
C SER A 23 6.74 -7.82 7.20
N LYS A 24 7.66 -8.56 7.83
CA LYS A 24 8.50 -8.06 8.93
C LYS A 24 9.39 -6.86 8.57
N ARG A 25 9.71 -6.69 7.28
CA ARG A 25 10.52 -5.59 6.77
C ARG A 25 9.70 -4.42 6.21
N ASP A 26 8.37 -4.50 6.18
CA ASP A 26 7.52 -3.42 5.65
C ASP A 26 7.68 -2.13 6.47
N GLY A 27 7.87 -2.24 7.79
CA GLY A 27 8.15 -1.09 8.64
C GLY A 27 9.43 -0.34 8.22
N VAL A 28 10.48 -1.09 7.87
CA VAL A 28 11.75 -0.50 7.41
C VAL A 28 11.59 0.20 6.06
N ASP A 29 10.88 -0.39 5.09
CA ASP A 29 10.60 0.29 3.82
C ASP A 29 9.84 1.61 4.03
N LYS A 30 8.86 1.64 4.93
CA LYS A 30 8.08 2.85 5.23
C LYS A 30 8.92 3.95 5.86
N LEU A 31 9.82 3.61 6.79
CA LEU A 31 10.78 4.57 7.34
C LEU A 31 11.69 5.14 6.26
N LEU A 32 12.21 4.29 5.38
CA LEU A 32 13.01 4.73 4.24
C LEU A 32 12.19 5.60 3.26
N LYS A 33 10.89 5.34 3.08
CA LYS A 33 9.99 6.19 2.29
C LYS A 33 9.90 7.59 2.90
N ILE A 34 9.70 7.68 4.21
CA ILE A 34 9.68 8.96 4.95
C ILE A 34 11.01 9.69 4.77
N SER A 35 12.14 9.05 5.04
CA SER A 35 13.47 9.66 4.89
C SER A 35 13.68 10.19 3.48
N ARG A 36 13.32 9.40 2.45
CA ARG A 36 13.46 9.80 1.04
C ARG A 36 12.67 11.06 0.71
N TYR A 37 11.39 11.09 1.06
CA TYR A 37 10.52 12.22 0.69
C TYR A 37 10.78 13.46 1.55
N ALA A 38 11.16 13.29 2.82
CA ALA A 38 11.67 14.39 3.64
C ALA A 38 12.92 15.02 3.00
N THR A 39 13.88 14.20 2.54
CA THR A 39 15.05 14.70 1.81
C THR A 39 14.66 15.41 0.51
N LYS A 40 13.69 14.90 -0.26
CA LYS A 40 13.22 15.60 -1.47
C LYS A 40 12.60 16.96 -1.16
N ILE A 41 11.82 17.09 -0.09
CA ILE A 41 11.27 18.37 0.36
C ILE A 41 12.41 19.33 0.74
N ILE A 42 13.38 18.87 1.52
CA ILE A 42 14.55 19.68 1.90
C ILE A 42 15.29 20.19 0.65
N ILE A 43 15.55 19.31 -0.33
CA ILE A 43 16.23 19.69 -1.59
C ILE A 43 15.42 20.71 -2.39
N ALA A 44 14.10 20.57 -2.41
CA ALA A 44 13.21 21.43 -3.19
C ALA A 44 12.80 22.72 -2.45
N SER A 45 13.11 22.81 -1.16
CA SER A 45 12.91 24.00 -0.33
C SER A 45 14.10 24.95 -0.43
N SER A 46 13.86 26.24 -0.24
CA SER A 46 14.90 27.27 -0.10
C SER A 46 15.60 27.23 1.27
N LEU A 47 15.43 26.16 2.05
CA LEU A 47 15.96 26.04 3.41
C LEU A 47 17.48 25.80 3.44
N ILE A 48 18.07 25.36 2.33
CA ILE A 48 19.52 25.17 2.23
C ILE A 48 20.14 26.46 1.68
N PRO A 49 21.00 27.15 2.46
CA PRO A 49 21.73 28.31 1.96
C PRO A 49 22.60 27.92 0.76
N GLU A 50 22.58 28.72 -0.32
CA GLU A 50 23.38 28.48 -1.53
C GLU A 50 24.89 28.37 -1.24
N THR A 51 25.34 28.90 -0.09
CA THR A 51 26.70 28.81 0.42
C THR A 51 27.13 27.39 0.80
N THR A 52 26.19 26.45 0.95
CA THR A 52 26.46 25.04 1.29
C THR A 52 26.45 24.15 0.04
N GLY A 53 27.16 24.58 -1.02
CA GLY A 53 27.16 23.93 -2.34
C GLY A 53 27.51 22.43 -2.36
N SER A 54 28.17 21.89 -1.32
CA SER A 54 28.50 20.45 -1.23
C SER A 54 27.39 19.57 -0.64
N LEU A 55 26.39 20.14 0.02
CA LEU A 55 25.34 19.38 0.71
C LEU A 55 24.27 18.86 -0.25
N ILE A 56 23.86 19.65 -1.24
CA ILE A 56 22.85 19.25 -2.23
C ILE A 56 23.24 17.96 -2.99
N PRO A 57 24.48 17.81 -3.51
CA PRO A 57 24.92 16.56 -4.13
C PRO A 57 24.88 15.36 -3.17
N ARG A 58 25.28 15.55 -1.90
CA ARG A 58 25.23 14.50 -0.87
C ARG A 58 23.80 14.06 -0.58
N LEU A 59 22.87 15.02 -0.46
CA LEU A 59 21.44 14.73 -0.26
C LEU A 59 20.81 14.03 -1.46
N LYS A 60 21.17 14.40 -2.70
CA LYS A 60 20.73 13.68 -3.91
C LYS A 60 21.26 12.24 -3.93
N SER A 61 22.52 12.03 -3.56
CA SER A 61 23.12 10.69 -3.46
C SER A 61 22.43 9.86 -2.38
N PHE A 62 22.16 10.45 -1.21
CA PHE A 62 21.40 9.82 -0.13
C PHE A 62 19.98 9.43 -0.59
N GLU A 63 19.24 10.36 -1.21
CA GLU A 63 17.89 10.13 -1.74
C GLU A 63 17.85 8.98 -2.75
N SER A 64 18.83 8.92 -3.65
CA SER A 64 18.97 7.85 -4.63
C SER A 64 19.26 6.50 -3.96
N SER A 65 20.20 6.48 -3.01
CA SER A 65 20.61 5.29 -2.27
C SER A 65 19.47 4.71 -1.44
N VAL A 66 18.75 5.56 -0.70
CA VAL A 66 17.51 5.19 0.01
C VAL A 66 16.48 4.63 -0.96
N GLY A 67 16.35 5.21 -2.15
CA GLY A 67 15.48 4.73 -3.21
C GLY A 67 15.78 3.30 -3.68
N VAL A 68 17.06 2.93 -3.77
CA VAL A 68 17.49 1.55 -4.10
C VAL A 68 17.20 0.61 -2.92
N SER A 69 17.54 1.01 -1.70
CA SER A 69 17.27 0.22 -0.48
C SER A 69 15.80 -0.12 -0.32
N ARG A 70 14.90 0.83 -0.58
CA ARG A 70 13.44 0.60 -0.57
C ARG A 70 12.99 -0.49 -1.53
N LYS A 71 13.59 -0.54 -2.73
CA LYS A 71 13.28 -1.60 -3.70
C LYS A 71 13.76 -2.97 -3.18
N ALA A 72 14.92 -3.02 -2.53
CA ALA A 72 15.42 -4.24 -1.89
C ALA A 72 14.49 -4.74 -0.78
N PHE A 73 13.95 -3.85 0.06
CA PHE A 73 13.01 -4.23 1.11
C PHE A 73 11.64 -4.67 0.58
N ARG A 74 11.31 -4.39 -0.69
CA ARG A 74 10.08 -4.85 -1.35
C ARG A 74 10.27 -6.15 -2.16
N LEU A 75 11.43 -6.80 -2.06
CA LEU A 75 11.74 -8.00 -2.84
C LEU A 75 10.79 -9.17 -2.53
N GLY A 76 9.98 -9.65 -3.47
CA GLY A 76 8.99 -10.71 -3.20
C GLY A 76 7.66 -10.21 -2.62
N LYS A 77 7.44 -8.89 -2.54
CA LYS A 77 6.19 -8.33 -2.02
C LYS A 77 4.95 -8.75 -2.82
N PHE A 78 5.10 -9.04 -4.12
CA PHE A 78 4.04 -9.57 -4.97
C PHE A 78 3.36 -10.85 -4.44
N VAL A 79 4.01 -11.59 -3.53
CA VAL A 79 3.43 -12.77 -2.87
C VAL A 79 2.22 -12.39 -2.01
N GLN A 80 2.24 -11.19 -1.41
CA GLN A 80 1.10 -10.66 -0.63
C GLN A 80 -0.13 -10.53 -1.53
N ASP A 81 0.03 -9.98 -2.74
CA ASP A 81 -1.07 -9.81 -3.69
C ASP A 81 -1.62 -11.14 -4.21
N ILE A 82 -0.74 -12.11 -4.46
CA ILE A 82 -1.14 -13.49 -4.84
C ILE A 82 -1.96 -14.13 -3.70
N ASN A 83 -1.51 -13.99 -2.45
CA ASN A 83 -2.23 -14.53 -1.31
C ASN A 83 -3.57 -13.82 -1.09
N ALA A 84 -3.61 -12.50 -1.23
CA ALA A 84 -4.84 -11.72 -1.13
C ALA A 84 -5.86 -12.15 -2.18
N LEU A 85 -5.43 -12.32 -3.44
CA LEU A 85 -6.30 -12.80 -4.51
C LEU A 85 -6.81 -14.22 -4.23
N ARG A 86 -5.95 -15.13 -3.75
CA ARG A 86 -6.32 -16.51 -3.42
C ARG A 86 -7.26 -16.61 -2.21
N ALA A 87 -7.08 -15.75 -1.22
CA ALA A 87 -7.90 -15.71 -0.02
C ALA A 87 -9.24 -14.98 -0.25
N SER A 88 -9.33 -14.17 -1.30
CA SER A 88 -10.54 -13.44 -1.63
C SER A 88 -11.67 -14.41 -2.01
N ARG A 89 -12.84 -14.20 -1.40
CA ARG A 89 -14.09 -14.83 -1.83
C ARG A 89 -14.82 -13.82 -2.72
N TRP A 90 -15.30 -14.28 -3.87
CA TRP A 90 -16.07 -13.46 -4.79
C TRP A 90 -17.51 -13.98 -4.88
N GLU A 91 -18.47 -13.07 -4.77
CA GLU A 91 -19.90 -13.39 -4.91
C GLU A 91 -20.40 -13.09 -6.33
N SER A 92 -19.67 -12.27 -7.09
CA SER A 92 -20.04 -11.80 -8.43
C SER A 92 -18.84 -11.69 -9.37
N ASN A 93 -19.08 -11.86 -10.67
CA ASN A 93 -18.07 -11.68 -11.72
C ASN A 93 -17.46 -10.27 -11.72
N HIS A 94 -18.26 -9.24 -11.40
CA HIS A 94 -17.75 -7.87 -11.30
C HIS A 94 -16.74 -7.70 -10.16
N GLU A 95 -16.98 -8.39 -9.04
CA GLU A 95 -16.07 -8.40 -7.91
C GLU A 95 -14.77 -9.12 -8.24
N LEU A 96 -14.84 -10.25 -8.93
CA LEU A 96 -13.66 -10.97 -9.41
C LEU A 96 -12.81 -10.08 -10.33
N VAL A 97 -13.42 -9.35 -11.27
CA VAL A 97 -12.69 -8.43 -12.15
C VAL A 97 -12.00 -7.32 -11.35
N LEU A 98 -12.68 -6.71 -10.37
CA LEU A 98 -12.08 -5.67 -9.53
C LEU A 98 -10.93 -6.21 -8.68
N LEU A 99 -11.06 -7.41 -8.12
CA LEU A 99 -10.00 -8.08 -7.35
C LEU A 99 -8.79 -8.39 -8.22
N LEU A 100 -9.01 -8.88 -9.45
CA LEU A 100 -7.93 -9.09 -10.42
C LEU A 100 -7.23 -7.80 -10.83
N ILE A 101 -7.98 -6.71 -11.04
CA ILE A 101 -7.39 -5.41 -11.36
C ILE A 101 -6.54 -4.90 -10.19
N ALA A 102 -7.07 -4.95 -8.97
CA ALA A 102 -6.38 -4.45 -7.77
C ALA A 102 -5.12 -5.27 -7.46
N TYR A 103 -5.29 -6.55 -7.14
CA TYR A 103 -4.19 -7.42 -6.71
C TYR A 103 -3.31 -7.87 -7.88
N GLY A 104 -3.89 -8.09 -9.07
CA GLY A 104 -3.09 -8.41 -10.25
C GLY A 104 -2.24 -7.24 -10.71
N GLY A 105 -2.77 -6.01 -10.69
CA GLY A 105 -2.01 -4.80 -11.02
C GLY A 105 -0.87 -4.54 -10.05
N GLU A 106 -1.16 -4.50 -8.75
CA GLU A 106 -0.14 -4.27 -7.70
C GLU A 106 0.88 -5.43 -7.62
N GLY A 107 0.42 -6.68 -7.73
CA GLY A 107 1.29 -7.85 -7.75
C GLY A 107 2.22 -7.87 -8.96
N PHE A 108 1.71 -7.57 -10.16
CA PHE A 108 2.55 -7.48 -11.36
C PHE A 108 3.54 -6.33 -11.28
N TYR A 109 3.13 -5.19 -10.71
CA TYR A 109 4.03 -4.09 -10.39
C TYR A 109 5.22 -4.55 -9.51
N TYR A 110 4.95 -5.14 -8.34
CA TYR A 110 6.02 -5.57 -7.43
C TYR A 110 6.88 -6.69 -8.05
N PHE A 111 6.31 -7.51 -8.93
CA PHE A 111 7.06 -8.51 -9.68
C PHE A 111 8.05 -7.87 -10.67
N VAL A 112 7.59 -6.92 -11.49
CA VAL A 112 8.46 -6.19 -12.43
C VAL A 112 9.50 -5.36 -11.68
N GLU A 113 9.14 -4.82 -10.51
CA GLU A 113 10.04 -4.03 -9.68
C GLU A 113 11.29 -4.80 -9.23
N GLN A 114 11.22 -6.13 -9.10
CA GLN A 114 12.39 -6.98 -8.80
C GLN A 114 13.49 -6.79 -9.86
N PHE A 115 13.11 -6.79 -11.13
CA PHE A 115 14.05 -6.60 -12.25
C PHE A 115 14.56 -5.17 -12.31
N ILE A 116 13.71 -4.18 -12.00
CA ILE A 116 14.15 -2.77 -11.90
C ILE A 116 15.20 -2.63 -10.80
N TRP A 117 15.03 -3.30 -9.66
CA TRP A 117 16.03 -3.32 -8.59
C TRP A 117 17.34 -3.95 -9.07
N LEU A 118 17.29 -5.11 -9.74
CA LEU A 118 18.46 -5.79 -10.30
C LEU A 118 19.24 -4.93 -11.30
N THR A 119 18.53 -4.15 -12.13
CA THR A 119 19.18 -3.17 -13.00
C THR A 119 19.84 -2.05 -12.20
N LYS A 120 19.15 -1.51 -11.18
CA LYS A 120 19.69 -0.41 -10.36
C LYS A 120 20.84 -0.82 -9.44
N SER A 121 20.95 -2.10 -9.09
CA SER A 121 22.10 -2.65 -8.35
C SER A 121 23.28 -2.99 -9.26
N GLY A 122 23.12 -2.93 -10.58
CA GLY A 122 24.16 -3.26 -11.56
C GLY A 122 24.30 -4.75 -11.87
N LEU A 123 23.36 -5.60 -11.42
CA LEU A 123 23.40 -7.04 -11.71
C LEU A 123 22.94 -7.37 -13.14
N ILE A 124 22.03 -6.57 -13.71
CA ILE A 124 21.49 -6.77 -15.06
C ILE A 124 21.67 -5.50 -15.89
N ASP A 125 21.92 -5.66 -17.19
CA ASP A 125 22.06 -4.59 -18.17
C ASP A 125 20.85 -3.63 -18.17
N ALA A 126 21.13 -2.33 -18.29
CA ALA A 126 20.13 -1.27 -18.23
C ALA A 126 19.37 -1.04 -19.55
N LYS A 127 19.68 -1.80 -20.62
CA LYS A 127 19.01 -1.71 -21.94
C LYS A 127 17.48 -1.67 -21.84
N HIS A 128 16.89 -2.52 -21.01
CA HIS A 128 15.43 -2.63 -20.86
C HIS A 128 14.86 -1.84 -19.68
N SER A 129 15.68 -1.06 -18.97
CA SER A 129 15.26 -0.39 -17.72
C SER A 129 14.08 0.55 -17.92
N LYS A 130 14.09 1.34 -19.01
CA LYS A 130 13.01 2.29 -19.32
C LYS A 130 11.70 1.58 -19.64
N LEU A 131 11.76 0.47 -20.38
CA LEU A 131 10.59 -0.34 -20.70
C LEU A 131 9.99 -0.95 -19.42
N LEU A 132 10.83 -1.57 -18.59
CA LEU A 132 10.41 -2.18 -17.32
C LEU A 132 9.80 -1.13 -16.38
N GLN A 133 10.41 0.06 -16.27
CA GLN A 133 9.87 1.16 -15.47
C GLN A 133 8.51 1.62 -15.98
N ARG A 134 8.34 1.76 -17.30
CA ARG A 134 7.05 2.16 -17.88
C ARG A 134 5.96 1.11 -17.68
N ILE A 135 6.26 -0.17 -17.91
CA ILE A 135 5.33 -1.28 -17.68
C ILE A 135 4.94 -1.33 -16.19
N SER A 136 5.94 -1.23 -15.31
CA SER A 136 5.75 -1.21 -13.85
C SER A 136 4.84 -0.06 -13.41
N ALA A 137 5.04 1.15 -13.94
CA ALA A 137 4.22 2.31 -13.57
C ALA A 137 2.77 2.18 -14.06
N TRP A 138 2.55 1.65 -15.27
CA TRP A 138 1.18 1.37 -15.75
C TRP A 138 0.48 0.29 -14.92
N ALA A 139 1.19 -0.78 -14.57
CA ALA A 139 0.67 -1.83 -13.70
C ALA A 139 0.28 -1.30 -12.32
N GLU A 140 1.15 -0.48 -11.73
CA GLU A 140 0.92 0.17 -10.43
C GLU A 140 -0.31 1.09 -10.48
N LEU A 141 -0.47 1.88 -11.55
CA LEU A 141 -1.63 2.75 -11.73
C LEU A 141 -2.94 1.96 -11.83
N ILE A 142 -2.94 0.88 -12.62
CA ILE A 142 -4.10 -0.02 -12.75
C ILE A 142 -4.44 -0.64 -11.38
N GLY A 143 -3.42 -1.08 -10.64
CA GLY A 143 -3.57 -1.59 -9.28
C GLY A 143 -4.22 -0.58 -8.34
N TYR A 144 -3.78 0.69 -8.36
CA TYR A 144 -4.39 1.75 -7.54
C TYR A 144 -5.84 2.02 -7.91
N VAL A 145 -6.19 2.05 -9.20
CA VAL A 145 -7.60 2.22 -9.64
C VAL A 145 -8.47 1.08 -9.10
N GLY A 146 -8.00 -0.17 -9.20
CA GLY A 146 -8.68 -1.33 -8.63
C GLY A 146 -8.83 -1.24 -7.11
N SER A 147 -7.73 -0.96 -6.41
CA SER A 147 -7.68 -0.85 -4.95
C SER A 147 -8.60 0.25 -4.40
N VAL A 148 -8.60 1.45 -5.01
CA VAL A 148 -9.51 2.54 -4.64
C VAL A 148 -10.97 2.12 -4.87
N SER A 149 -11.27 1.47 -5.99
CA SER A 149 -12.62 0.99 -6.30
C SER A 149 -13.12 -0.03 -5.26
N LEU A 150 -12.28 -1.00 -4.88
CA LEU A 150 -12.58 -1.96 -3.81
C LEU A 150 -12.79 -1.24 -2.47
N LYS A 151 -11.90 -0.29 -2.14
CA LYS A 151 -11.96 0.43 -0.86
C LYS A 151 -13.21 1.31 -0.74
N ILE A 152 -13.65 1.95 -1.82
CA ILE A 152 -14.91 2.71 -1.86
C ILE A 152 -16.10 1.77 -1.68
N ARG A 153 -16.11 0.60 -2.31
CA ARG A 153 -17.19 -0.38 -2.16
C ARG A 153 -17.29 -0.87 -0.71
N ASP A 154 -16.17 -1.23 -0.11
CA ASP A 154 -16.10 -1.64 1.30
C ASP A 154 -16.54 -0.52 2.25
N LEU A 155 -16.21 0.74 1.94
CA LEU A 155 -16.66 1.89 2.72
C LEU A 155 -18.19 2.07 2.65
N ARG A 156 -18.81 1.75 1.51
CA ARG A 156 -20.28 1.73 1.37
C ARG A 156 -20.88 0.61 2.22
N LYS A 157 -20.34 -0.60 2.15
CA LYS A 157 -20.77 -1.73 3.01
C LYS A 157 -20.68 -1.38 4.50
N LEU A 158 -19.57 -0.79 4.94
CA LEU A 158 -19.40 -0.34 6.33
C LEU A 158 -20.40 0.75 6.73
N LYS A 159 -20.79 1.64 5.79
CA LYS A 159 -21.81 2.66 6.04
C LYS A 159 -23.20 2.03 6.20
N ASP A 160 -23.51 1.00 5.41
CA ASP A 160 -24.78 0.27 5.53
C ASP A 160 -24.83 -0.52 6.85
N GLU A 161 -23.72 -1.16 7.24
CA GLU A 161 -23.55 -1.80 8.55
C GLU A 161 -23.70 -0.79 9.71
N GLU A 162 -23.09 0.41 9.61
CA GLU A 162 -23.22 1.51 10.58
C GLU A 162 -24.69 1.91 10.79
N ASN A 163 -25.44 2.08 9.70
CA ASN A 163 -26.87 2.43 9.76
C ASN A 163 -27.71 1.32 10.41
N CYS A 164 -27.39 0.06 10.11
CA CYS A 164 -28.08 -1.10 10.70
C CYS A 164 -27.85 -1.17 12.22
N VAL A 165 -26.60 -1.03 12.66
CA VAL A 165 -26.26 -1.01 14.09
C VAL A 165 -26.89 0.20 14.78
N ALA A 166 -26.88 1.38 14.17
CA ALA A 166 -27.53 2.57 14.71
C ALA A 166 -29.04 2.35 14.97
N SER A 167 -29.75 1.74 14.01
CA SER A 167 -31.17 1.40 14.18
C SER A 167 -31.40 0.35 15.28
N THR A 168 -30.47 -0.60 15.43
CA THR A 168 -30.54 -1.64 16.47
C THR A 168 -30.35 -1.03 17.86
N ILE A 169 -29.43 -0.07 18.01
CA ILE A 169 -29.22 0.69 19.25
C ILE A 169 -30.49 1.48 19.60
N GLU A 170 -31.09 2.18 18.64
CA GLU A 170 -32.33 2.96 18.86
C GLU A 170 -33.49 2.09 19.34
N ILE A 171 -33.66 0.90 18.75
CA ILE A 171 -34.67 -0.08 19.17
C ILE A 171 -34.37 -0.59 20.59
N SER A 172 -33.12 -0.92 20.91
CA SER A 172 -32.72 -1.41 22.23
C SER A 172 -32.92 -0.36 23.33
N VAL A 173 -32.58 0.91 23.05
CA VAL A 173 -32.82 2.06 23.94
C VAL A 173 -34.33 2.22 24.17
N SER A 174 -35.12 2.17 23.11
CA SER A 174 -36.59 2.27 23.21
C SER A 174 -37.22 1.12 24.02
N ARG A 175 -36.57 -0.05 24.04
CA ARG A 175 -37.00 -1.24 24.80
C ARG A 175 -36.39 -1.34 26.20
N GLY A 176 -35.53 -0.40 26.59
CA GLY A 176 -34.79 -0.44 27.87
C GLY A 176 -33.83 -1.64 28.00
N MET A 177 -33.37 -2.20 26.87
CA MET A 177 -32.41 -3.30 26.86
C MET A 177 -30.96 -2.78 26.87
N ALA A 178 -30.05 -3.59 27.40
CA ALA A 178 -28.61 -3.29 27.34
C ALA A 178 -28.14 -3.27 25.87
N TYR A 179 -27.29 -2.29 25.52
CA TYR A 179 -26.78 -2.08 24.16
C TYR A 179 -25.25 -1.93 24.10
N GLU A 180 -24.53 -2.29 25.17
CA GLU A 180 -23.07 -2.16 25.25
C GLU A 180 -22.35 -2.88 24.11
N GLU A 181 -22.82 -4.07 23.71
CA GLU A 181 -22.24 -4.83 22.59
C GLU A 181 -22.39 -4.09 21.25
N GLU A 182 -23.53 -3.44 21.03
CA GLU A 182 -23.80 -2.67 19.80
C GLU A 182 -23.03 -1.36 19.78
N ASP A 183 -22.81 -0.72 20.94
CA ASP A 183 -21.94 0.46 21.04
C ASP A 183 -20.46 0.10 20.75
N GLU A 184 -19.99 -1.05 21.23
CA GLU A 184 -18.64 -1.54 20.90
C GLU A 184 -18.51 -1.85 19.40
N LYS A 185 -19.52 -2.48 18.79
CA LYS A 185 -19.59 -2.70 17.34
C LYS A 185 -19.56 -1.38 16.57
N MET A 186 -20.35 -0.39 16.99
CA MET A 186 -20.39 0.94 16.40
C MET A 186 -19.01 1.61 16.43
N LYS A 187 -18.30 1.53 17.57
CA LYS A 187 -16.94 2.04 17.70
C LYS A 187 -15.97 1.36 16.71
N LYS A 188 -16.01 0.03 16.63
CA LYS A 188 -15.18 -0.75 15.67
C LYS A 188 -15.47 -0.38 14.21
N ILE A 189 -16.74 -0.14 13.85
CA ILE A 189 -17.12 0.28 12.50
C ILE A 189 -16.56 1.67 12.17
N LYS A 190 -16.67 2.63 13.10
CA LYS A 190 -16.12 3.99 12.93
C LYS A 190 -14.59 3.98 12.76
N GLU A 191 -13.89 3.17 13.55
CA GLU A 191 -12.44 2.97 13.42
C GLU A 191 -12.07 2.38 12.05
N LYS A 192 -12.73 1.30 11.63
CA LYS A 192 -12.53 0.68 10.30
C LYS A 192 -12.78 1.67 9.16
N LYS A 193 -13.85 2.47 9.24
CA LYS A 193 -14.20 3.48 8.23
C LYS A 193 -13.14 4.57 8.13
N THR A 194 -12.62 5.03 9.26
CA THR A 194 -11.52 6.02 9.32
C THR A 194 -10.24 5.47 8.68
N LEU A 195 -9.85 4.25 9.05
CA LEU A 195 -8.68 3.57 8.46
C LEU A 195 -8.84 3.33 6.96
N LYS A 196 -10.05 3.00 6.50
CA LYS A 196 -10.34 2.79 5.09
C LYS A 196 -10.31 4.10 4.30
N GLY A 197 -10.86 5.18 4.85
CA GLY A 197 -10.76 6.53 4.29
C GLY A 197 -9.31 6.98 4.12
N LEU A 198 -8.50 6.84 5.18
CA LEU A 198 -7.06 7.11 5.12
C LEU A 198 -6.35 6.26 4.06
N SER A 199 -6.74 4.99 3.92
CA SER A 199 -6.18 4.11 2.88
C SER A 199 -6.50 4.56 1.46
N ILE A 200 -7.67 5.17 1.23
CA ILE A 200 -8.03 5.74 -0.09
C ILE A 200 -7.16 6.96 -0.38
N PHE A 201 -7.01 7.88 0.60
CA PHE A 201 -6.15 9.05 0.42
C PHE A 201 -4.68 8.65 0.20
N GLN A 202 -4.21 7.59 0.85
CA GLN A 202 -2.89 7.03 0.61
C GLN A 202 -2.73 6.56 -0.84
N ASP A 203 -3.66 5.76 -1.36
CA ASP A 203 -3.62 5.27 -2.74
C ASP A 203 -3.71 6.40 -3.77
N LEU A 204 -4.51 7.45 -3.49
CA LEU A 204 -4.59 8.61 -4.37
C LEU A 204 -3.27 9.40 -4.40
N ALA A 205 -2.64 9.57 -3.23
CA ALA A 205 -1.32 10.20 -3.14
C ALA A 205 -0.25 9.38 -3.86
N ASP A 206 -0.28 8.06 -3.73
CA ASP A 206 0.63 7.16 -4.45
C ASP A 206 0.35 7.17 -5.96
N GLY A 207 -0.92 7.13 -6.38
CA GLY A 207 -1.33 7.23 -7.77
C GLY A 207 -0.90 8.54 -8.44
N LEU A 208 -0.90 9.66 -7.72
CA LEU A 208 -0.36 10.92 -8.22
C LEU A 208 1.14 10.81 -8.57
N MET A 209 1.91 10.10 -7.75
CA MET A 209 3.33 9.86 -8.01
C MET A 209 3.53 8.93 -9.21
N THR A 210 2.74 7.86 -9.30
CA THR A 210 2.79 6.94 -10.45
C THR A 210 2.40 7.63 -11.76
N ILE A 211 1.43 8.54 -11.75
CA ILE A 211 1.08 9.37 -12.91
C ILE A 211 2.26 10.26 -13.31
N ALA A 212 2.96 10.85 -12.34
CA ALA A 212 4.17 11.63 -12.62
C ALA A 212 5.26 10.76 -13.25
N ASP A 213 5.44 9.52 -12.78
CA ASP A 213 6.40 8.56 -13.35
C ASP A 213 6.02 8.15 -14.79
N ILE A 214 4.73 7.91 -15.09
CA ILE A 214 4.25 7.59 -16.45
C ILE A 214 4.48 8.76 -17.42
N ARG A 215 4.39 10.00 -16.93
CA ARG A 215 4.54 11.20 -17.75
C ARG A 215 5.99 11.70 -17.82
N ASP A 216 6.96 10.92 -17.35
CA ASP A 216 8.37 11.30 -17.24
C ASP A 216 8.56 12.63 -16.49
N GLY A 217 7.71 12.91 -15.49
CA GLY A 217 7.75 14.13 -14.68
C GLY A 217 7.24 15.40 -15.37
N LYS A 218 6.56 15.30 -16.51
CA LYS A 218 6.07 16.49 -17.25
C LYS A 218 4.74 17.04 -16.68
N GLY A 219 4.68 18.35 -16.45
CA GLY A 219 3.44 19.08 -16.13
C GLY A 219 3.35 19.57 -14.67
N MET A 220 2.35 20.43 -14.41
CA MET A 220 2.25 21.19 -13.16
C MET A 220 2.03 20.32 -11.92
N LEU A 221 1.30 19.21 -12.05
CA LEU A 221 1.08 18.23 -10.98
C LEU A 221 2.32 17.35 -10.68
N SER A 222 3.32 17.38 -11.55
CA SER A 222 4.61 16.70 -11.36
C SER A 222 5.66 17.60 -10.69
N ALA A 223 5.25 18.77 -10.20
CA ALA A 223 6.14 19.66 -9.46
C ALA A 223 6.81 18.91 -8.28
N PRO A 224 8.14 19.02 -8.11
CA PRO A 224 8.88 18.26 -7.09
C PRO A 224 8.32 18.42 -5.68
N ASN A 225 7.85 19.61 -5.31
CA ASN A 225 7.23 19.88 -4.02
C ASN A 225 5.92 19.09 -3.82
N VAL A 226 5.05 19.08 -4.83
CA VAL A 226 3.75 18.39 -4.77
C VAL A 226 3.95 16.88 -4.64
N ILE A 227 4.80 16.31 -5.49
CA ILE A 227 5.12 14.87 -5.48
C ILE A 227 5.79 14.46 -4.17
N SER A 228 6.66 15.32 -3.63
CA SER A 228 7.35 15.00 -2.38
C SER A 228 6.45 15.07 -1.16
N SER A 229 5.55 16.06 -1.12
CA SER A 229 4.52 16.15 -0.09
C SER A 229 3.53 14.98 -0.17
N ALA A 230 3.08 14.61 -1.36
CA ALA A 230 2.21 13.44 -1.56
C ALA A 230 2.90 12.14 -1.11
N GLY A 231 4.17 11.96 -1.48
CA GLY A 231 4.96 10.80 -1.07
C GLY A 231 5.19 10.72 0.44
N LEU A 232 5.45 11.86 1.09
CA LEU A 232 5.59 11.93 2.55
C LEU A 232 4.26 11.64 3.25
N PHE A 233 3.17 12.24 2.79
CA PHE A 233 1.83 12.01 3.33
C PHE A 233 1.45 10.52 3.25
N SER A 234 1.58 9.91 2.08
CA SER A 234 1.33 8.46 1.91
C SER A 234 2.20 7.64 2.86
N ALA A 235 3.48 7.99 3.03
CA ALA A 235 4.39 7.27 3.91
C ALA A 235 3.95 7.34 5.38
N ILE A 236 3.56 8.51 5.88
CA ILE A 236 3.11 8.72 7.26
C ILE A 236 1.82 7.94 7.52
N VAL A 237 0.84 8.05 6.62
CA VAL A 237 -0.43 7.32 6.73
C VAL A 237 -0.18 5.81 6.73
N SER A 238 0.69 5.32 5.84
CA SER A 238 1.05 3.92 5.77
C SER A 238 1.75 3.41 7.04
N THR A 239 2.64 4.22 7.62
CA THR A 239 3.31 3.89 8.89
C THR A 239 2.33 3.82 10.04
N HIS A 240 1.43 4.82 10.16
CA HIS A 240 0.40 4.85 11.20
C HIS A 240 -0.51 3.62 11.15
N LYS A 241 -0.95 3.24 9.94
CA LYS A 241 -1.76 2.02 9.75
C LYS A 241 -1.04 0.75 10.18
N ASN A 242 0.24 0.60 9.82
CA ASN A 242 1.01 -0.56 10.24
C ASN A 242 1.25 -0.57 11.74
N TRP A 243 1.49 0.59 12.35
CA TRP A 243 1.71 0.71 13.79
C TRP A 243 0.48 0.30 14.59
N ILE A 244 -0.72 0.71 14.16
CA ILE A 244 -1.98 0.30 14.81
C ILE A 244 -2.27 -1.19 14.63
N SER A 245 -1.75 -1.80 13.56
CA SER A 245 -1.99 -3.23 13.26
C SER A 245 -0.98 -4.17 13.95
N CYS A 246 0.06 -3.64 14.58
CA CYS A 246 1.06 -4.38 15.35
C CYS A 246 0.61 -4.54 16.81
#